data_AF-A0A715YBI1-F1
#
_entry.id   AF-A0A715YBI1-F1
#
_cell.length_a   1.000
_cell.length_b   1.000
_cell.length_c   1.000
_cell.angle_alpha   90.00
_cell.angle_beta   90.00
_cell.angle_gamma   90.00
#
_symmetry.space_group_name_H-M   'P 1'
#
loop_
_entity.id
_entity.type
_entity.pdbx_description
1 polymer ?
#
loop_
_entity_poly.entity_id
_entity_poly.type
_entity_poly.pdbx_seq_one_letter_code
_entity_poly.pdbx_strand_id
1 'polypeptide(L)'
;DEDEIGLFVQVGAILRGESEITWGEPLYLSGVVTRNSPLWVSNPKQQIAYLGVKYWARLYCPEVILGVYSPDEVEQREEREINPAPVQRMSVQEITSEVSTRTSAQESAANVDAVADDLRERIDTASSVDQAKAIRADIESQKALLGTALFTELKNKAVKRYYQV
;
A
#
# COMPACT_ATOMS: atom_id res chain seq x y z
N ASP A 1 11.60 41.21 -23.56
CA ASP A 1 12.63 40.54 -22.73
C ASP A 1 13.26 41.48 -21.70
N GLU A 2 13.50 42.75 -22.02
CA GLU A 2 13.98 43.73 -21.00
C GLU A 2 13.04 43.87 -19.80
N ASP A 3 11.72 43.83 -20.00
CA ASP A 3 10.73 43.89 -18.92
C ASP A 3 10.67 42.62 -18.04
N GLU A 4 11.27 41.51 -18.51
CA GLU A 4 11.30 40.22 -17.80
C GLU A 4 12.71 39.87 -17.28
N ILE A 5 13.62 40.85 -17.20
CA ILE A 5 14.96 40.66 -16.63
C ILE A 5 14.83 40.13 -15.19
N GLY A 6 15.34 38.92 -14.96
CA GLY A 6 15.24 38.22 -13.67
C GLY A 6 13.92 37.48 -13.41
N LEU A 7 12.95 37.55 -14.34
CA LEU A 7 11.65 36.88 -14.25
C LEU A 7 11.54 35.75 -15.28
N PHE A 8 12.37 34.72 -15.12
CA PHE A 8 12.37 33.54 -15.98
C PHE A 8 12.32 32.25 -15.17
N VAL A 9 12.04 31.15 -15.86
CA VAL A 9 12.20 29.80 -15.32
C VAL A 9 13.40 29.15 -16.01
N GLN A 10 14.29 28.54 -15.25
CA GLN A 10 15.39 27.74 -15.78
C GLN A 10 15.32 26.34 -15.21
N VAL A 11 15.54 25.34 -16.07
CA VAL A 11 15.52 23.94 -15.70
C VAL A 11 16.92 23.38 -15.90
N GLY A 12 17.38 22.57 -14.95
CA GLY A 12 18.64 21.86 -15.04
C GLY A 12 18.58 20.56 -14.26
N ALA A 13 19.42 19.61 -14.65
CA ALA A 13 19.63 18.37 -13.92
C ALA A 13 21.10 17.95 -14.02
N ILE A 14 21.53 17.09 -13.10
CA ILE A 14 22.86 16.47 -13.15
C ILE A 14 22.73 15.21 -14.00
N LEU A 15 23.42 15.15 -15.13
CA LEU A 15 23.40 13.98 -16.01
C LEU A 15 24.23 12.84 -15.41
N ARG A 16 23.93 11.61 -15.82
CA ARG A 16 24.66 10.43 -15.34
C ARG A 16 26.13 10.54 -15.72
N GLY A 17 27.02 10.53 -14.72
CA GLY A 17 28.46 10.65 -14.91
C GLY A 17 28.98 12.09 -14.83
N GLU A 18 28.10 13.07 -14.69
CA GLU A 18 28.46 14.47 -14.44
C GLU A 18 28.36 14.81 -12.94
N SER A 19 29.12 15.81 -12.50
CA SER A 19 29.07 16.35 -11.14
C SER A 19 28.42 17.73 -11.06
N GLU A 20 28.32 18.42 -12.19
CA GLU A 20 27.75 19.76 -12.28
C GLU A 20 26.34 19.70 -12.87
N ILE A 21 25.55 20.74 -12.62
CA ILE A 21 24.20 20.84 -13.16
C ILE A 21 24.31 21.30 -14.61
N THR A 22 23.76 20.51 -15.52
CA THR A 22 23.55 20.93 -16.90
C THR A 22 22.28 21.78 -16.96
N TRP A 23 22.48 23.11 -17.00
CA TRP A 23 21.40 24.09 -17.09
C TRP A 23 20.92 24.25 -18.53
N GLY A 24 19.61 24.38 -18.71
CA GLY A 24 19.01 24.81 -19.98
C GLY A 24 18.96 26.33 -20.10
N GLU A 25 18.53 26.79 -21.27
CA GLU A 25 18.30 28.21 -21.53
C GLU A 25 17.19 28.78 -20.63
N PRO A 26 17.32 30.03 -20.15
CA PRO A 26 16.24 30.75 -19.47
C PRO A 26 14.96 30.81 -20.32
N LEU A 27 13.84 30.38 -19.74
CA LEU A 27 12.53 30.42 -20.38
C LEU A 27 11.74 31.64 -19.87
N TYR A 28 11.58 32.61 -20.77
CA TYR A 28 10.79 33.82 -20.55
C TYR A 28 9.34 33.60 -20.98
N LEU A 29 8.40 34.21 -20.26
CA LEU A 29 6.98 34.08 -20.60
C LEU A 29 6.66 34.83 -21.89
N SER A 30 7.34 35.96 -22.13
CA SER A 30 7.31 36.73 -23.39
C SER A 30 7.67 35.89 -24.61
N GLY A 31 8.67 35.01 -24.49
CA GLY A 31 9.14 34.13 -25.56
C GLY A 31 8.14 33.02 -25.93
N VAL A 32 7.15 32.74 -25.08
CA VAL A 32 6.11 31.74 -25.35
C VAL A 32 4.93 32.38 -26.10
N VAL A 33 5.09 32.52 -27.41
CA VAL A 33 4.08 33.17 -28.27
C VAL A 33 2.80 32.33 -28.42
N THR A 34 2.93 31.01 -28.56
CA THR A 34 1.79 30.10 -28.76
C THR A 34 1.39 29.39 -27.47
N ARG A 35 0.15 29.60 -27.01
CA ARG A 35 -0.36 29.07 -25.72
C ARG A 35 -1.64 28.25 -25.91
N ASN A 36 -1.52 27.09 -26.56
CA ASN A 36 -2.67 26.24 -26.94
C ASN A 36 -3.23 25.36 -25.80
N SER A 37 -2.77 25.54 -24.56
CA SER A 37 -3.23 24.76 -23.40
C SER A 37 -4.06 25.64 -22.47
N PRO A 38 -5.24 25.19 -21.99
CA PRO A 38 -5.99 25.93 -20.98
C PRO A 38 -5.22 26.06 -19.65
N LEU A 39 -4.20 25.23 -19.42
CA LEU A 39 -3.33 25.30 -18.24
C LEU A 39 -2.53 26.60 -18.17
N TRP A 40 -2.33 27.33 -19.28
CA TRP A 40 -1.75 28.67 -19.23
C TRP A 40 -2.60 29.66 -18.42
N VAL A 41 -3.90 29.40 -18.28
CA VAL A 41 -4.82 30.21 -17.48
C VAL A 41 -5.04 29.60 -16.10
N SER A 42 -5.36 28.31 -16.04
CA SER A 42 -5.74 27.66 -14.78
C SER A 42 -4.54 27.29 -13.89
N ASN A 43 -3.38 26.96 -14.48
CA ASN A 43 -2.17 26.61 -13.74
C ASN A 43 -0.88 27.02 -14.48
N PRO A 44 -0.62 28.34 -14.64
CA PRO A 44 0.47 28.85 -15.46
C PRO A 44 1.86 28.40 -14.97
N LYS A 45 2.04 28.26 -13.65
CA LYS A 45 3.31 27.81 -13.05
C LYS A 45 3.68 26.39 -13.48
N GLN A 46 2.71 25.48 -13.42
CA GLN A 46 2.93 24.10 -13.87
C GLN A 46 3.20 24.06 -15.38
N GLN A 47 2.45 24.85 -16.15
CA GLN A 47 2.55 24.84 -17.60
C GLN A 47 3.92 25.36 -18.10
N ILE A 48 4.44 26.45 -17.53
CA ILE A 48 5.77 26.97 -17.89
C ILE A 48 6.89 26.03 -17.43
N ALA A 49 6.77 25.42 -16.25
CA ALA A 49 7.73 24.43 -15.77
C ALA A 49 7.78 23.19 -16.67
N TYR A 50 6.61 22.67 -17.07
CA TYR A 50 6.50 21.57 -18.02
C TYR A 50 7.16 21.92 -19.36
N LEU A 51 6.96 23.14 -19.87
CA LEU A 51 7.58 23.57 -21.11
C LEU A 51 9.11 23.62 -21.00
N GLY A 52 9.63 24.14 -19.88
CA GLY A 52 11.07 24.17 -19.60
C GLY A 52 11.69 22.77 -19.55
N VAL A 53 11.08 21.84 -18.81
CA VAL A 53 11.54 20.43 -18.75
C VAL A 53 11.49 19.79 -20.13
N LYS A 54 10.42 20.03 -20.89
CA LYS A 54 10.23 19.50 -22.24
C LYS A 54 11.28 20.02 -23.24
N TYR A 55 11.77 21.25 -23.11
CA TYR A 55 12.84 21.78 -23.95
C TYR A 55 14.20 21.26 -23.51
N TRP A 56 14.48 21.26 -22.21
CA TRP A 56 15.72 20.74 -21.64
C TRP A 56 15.94 19.26 -22.01
N ALA A 57 14.94 18.41 -21.77
CA ALA A 57 15.07 16.99 -22.03
C ALA A 57 15.24 16.66 -23.52
N ARG A 58 14.71 17.49 -24.44
CA ARG A 58 14.95 17.30 -25.88
C ARG A 58 16.38 17.57 -26.31
N LEU A 59 17.08 18.46 -25.60
CA LEU A 59 18.45 18.82 -25.91
C LEU A 59 19.44 17.84 -25.29
N TYR A 60 19.22 17.45 -24.03
CA TYR A 60 20.22 16.73 -23.24
C TYR A 60 19.88 15.27 -22.94
N CYS A 61 18.59 14.90 -22.98
CA CYS A 61 18.14 13.52 -22.73
C CYS A 61 17.07 13.07 -23.76
N PRO A 62 17.31 13.23 -25.08
CA PRO A 62 16.31 12.87 -26.10
C PRO A 62 15.92 11.38 -26.04
N GLU A 63 16.84 10.51 -25.61
CA GLU A 63 16.64 9.08 -25.43
C GLU A 63 15.50 8.77 -24.44
N VAL A 64 15.38 9.56 -23.37
CA VAL A 64 14.32 9.41 -22.35
C VAL A 64 12.95 9.76 -22.94
N ILE A 65 12.89 10.78 -23.81
CA ILE A 65 11.63 11.18 -24.46
C ILE A 65 11.22 10.18 -25.54
N LEU A 66 12.19 9.60 -26.24
CA LEU A 66 11.95 8.66 -27.34
C LEU A 66 11.75 7.22 -26.87
N GLY A 67 11.80 6.97 -25.55
CA GLY A 67 11.57 5.65 -24.97
C GLY A 67 12.68 4.65 -25.31
N VAL A 68 13.91 5.12 -25.48
CA VAL A 68 15.06 4.24 -25.69
C VAL A 68 15.38 3.57 -24.36
N TYR A 69 15.34 2.23 -24.35
CA TYR A 69 15.64 1.45 -23.16
C TYR A 69 17.07 1.71 -22.68
N SER A 70 17.22 2.01 -21.40
CA SER A 70 18.54 2.03 -20.79
C SER A 70 19.09 0.59 -20.66
N PRO A 71 20.41 0.39 -20.59
CA PRO A 71 20.98 -0.95 -20.48
C PRO A 71 20.39 -1.78 -19.33
N ASP A 72 20.09 -1.14 -18.19
CA ASP A 72 19.45 -1.75 -17.03
C ASP A 72 17.98 -2.12 -17.23
N GLU A 73 17.29 -1.53 -18.21
CA GLU A 73 15.93 -1.91 -18.61
C GLU A 73 15.91 -3.07 -19.62
N VAL A 74 16.99 -3.23 -20.39
CA VAL A 74 17.18 -4.36 -21.32
C VAL A 74 17.70 -5.60 -20.59
N GLU A 75 18.46 -5.42 -19.51
CA GLU A 75 18.92 -6.52 -18.67
C GLU A 75 17.72 -7.35 -18.16
N GLN A 76 17.67 -8.62 -18.57
CA GLN A 76 16.71 -9.57 -18.05
C GLN A 76 16.96 -9.75 -16.56
N ARG A 77 16.08 -9.19 -15.74
CA ARG A 77 16.04 -9.52 -14.31
C ARG A 77 15.80 -11.01 -14.19
N GLU A 78 16.67 -11.72 -13.49
CA GLU A 78 16.45 -13.13 -13.18
C GLU A 78 15.11 -13.28 -12.46
N GLU A 79 14.26 -14.17 -12.98
CA GLU A 79 12.96 -14.45 -12.39
C GLU A 79 13.18 -14.95 -10.96
N ARG A 80 12.64 -14.20 -10.00
CA ARG A 80 12.70 -14.61 -8.60
C ARG A 80 11.73 -15.79 -8.43
N GLU A 81 12.25 -16.95 -8.05
CA GLU A 81 11.43 -18.09 -7.67
C GLU A 81 10.64 -17.74 -6.40
N ILE A 82 9.34 -17.46 -6.56
CA ILE A 82 8.44 -17.13 -5.45
C ILE A 82 7.98 -18.39 -4.71
N ASN A 83 8.02 -19.55 -5.39
CA ASN A 83 7.50 -20.79 -4.84
C ASN A 83 8.47 -21.96 -5.13
N PRO A 84 9.50 -22.16 -4.28
CA PRO A 84 10.40 -23.30 -4.43
C PRO A 84 9.61 -24.60 -4.37
N ALA A 85 9.89 -25.52 -5.29
CA ALA A 85 9.28 -26.85 -5.26
C ALA A 85 9.52 -27.50 -3.88
N PRO A 86 8.49 -28.08 -3.24
CA PRO A 86 8.66 -28.69 -1.93
C PRO A 86 9.70 -29.79 -2.04
N VAL A 87 10.80 -29.63 -1.30
CA VAL A 87 11.89 -30.59 -1.23
C VAL A 87 11.38 -31.81 -0.48
N GLN A 88 10.70 -32.72 -1.16
CA GLN A 88 10.05 -33.84 -0.50
C GLN A 88 10.86 -35.12 -0.62
N ARG A 89 11.51 -35.49 0.49
CA ARG A 89 11.38 -36.83 1.07
C ARG A 89 11.33 -36.72 2.59
N MET A 90 10.19 -36.27 3.11
CA MET A 90 9.88 -36.47 4.52
C MET A 90 9.70 -37.96 4.77
N SER A 91 10.28 -38.46 5.86
CA SER A 91 10.15 -39.87 6.24
C SER A 91 8.75 -40.12 6.80
N VAL A 92 8.25 -41.36 6.70
CA VAL A 92 6.92 -41.77 7.21
C VAL A 92 6.74 -41.44 8.70
N GLN A 93 7.83 -41.37 9.46
CA GLN A 93 7.83 -41.03 10.89
C GLN A 93 7.48 -39.56 11.14
N GLU A 94 7.86 -38.66 10.24
CA GLU A 94 7.58 -37.22 10.34
C GLU A 94 6.12 -36.92 9.99
N ILE A 95 5.55 -37.66 9.03
CA ILE A 95 4.13 -37.60 8.66
C ILE A 95 3.22 -37.98 9.83
N THR A 96 3.58 -39.02 10.62
CA THR A 96 2.77 -39.41 11.78
C THR A 96 2.79 -38.36 12.90
N SER A 97 3.89 -37.62 13.07
CA SER A 97 3.98 -36.53 14.03
C SER A 97 3.16 -35.31 13.59
N GLU A 98 3.17 -34.99 12.29
CA GLU A 98 2.38 -33.89 11.72
C GLU A 98 0.88 -34.16 11.67
N VAL A 99 0.47 -35.41 11.41
CA VAL A 99 -0.95 -35.78 11.45
C VAL A 99 -1.48 -35.64 12.88
N SER A 100 -0.70 -36.06 13.89
CA SER A 100 -1.10 -35.92 15.28
C SER A 100 -1.24 -34.45 15.71
N THR A 101 -0.40 -33.55 15.21
CA THR A 101 -0.49 -32.10 15.48
C THR A 101 -1.59 -31.41 14.67
N ARG A 102 -1.86 -31.82 13.42
CA ARG A 102 -2.98 -31.31 12.61
C ARG A 102 -4.33 -31.70 13.17
N THR A 103 -4.50 -32.95 13.63
CA THR A 103 -5.75 -33.40 14.25
C THR A 103 -6.02 -32.66 15.56
N SER A 104 -5.00 -32.46 16.42
CA SER A 104 -5.17 -31.67 17.65
C SER A 104 -5.46 -30.19 17.38
N ALA A 105 -4.88 -29.61 16.31
CA ALA A 105 -5.12 -28.22 15.93
C ALA A 105 -6.51 -28.03 15.30
N GLN A 106 -7.01 -28.98 14.50
CA GLN A 106 -8.37 -28.95 13.95
C GLN A 106 -9.45 -29.15 15.02
N GLU A 107 -9.24 -30.05 15.99
CA GLU A 107 -10.15 -30.19 17.13
C GLU A 107 -10.18 -28.93 18.01
N SER A 108 -9.02 -28.29 18.22
CA SER A 108 -8.93 -27.04 18.96
C SER A 108 -9.61 -25.87 18.22
N ALA A 109 -9.44 -25.77 16.90
CA ALA A 109 -10.09 -24.74 16.09
C ALA A 109 -11.62 -24.90 16.04
N ALA A 110 -12.12 -26.14 15.90
CA ALA A 110 -13.56 -26.42 15.91
C ALA A 110 -14.20 -26.10 17.28
N ASN A 111 -13.45 -26.29 18.38
CA ASN A 111 -13.89 -25.93 19.72
C ASN A 111 -13.96 -24.39 19.90
N VAL A 112 -12.96 -23.66 19.40
CA VAL A 112 -12.95 -22.19 19.46
C VAL A 112 -14.09 -21.58 18.64
N ASP A 113 -14.38 -22.10 17.46
CA ASP A 113 -15.50 -21.62 16.63
C ASP A 113 -16.86 -21.88 17.30
N ALA A 114 -17.06 -23.07 17.91
CA ALA A 114 -18.28 -23.37 18.65
C ALA A 114 -18.49 -22.43 19.85
N VAL A 115 -17.43 -22.10 20.59
CA VAL A 115 -17.47 -21.14 21.70
C VAL A 115 -17.78 -19.73 21.18
N ALA A 116 -17.22 -19.33 20.05
CA ALA A 116 -17.51 -18.03 19.45
C ALA A 116 -18.98 -17.92 19.00
N ASP A 117 -19.56 -18.99 18.45
CA ASP A 117 -20.96 -19.02 18.04
C ASP A 117 -21.94 -18.96 19.22
N ASP A 118 -21.68 -19.67 20.32
CA ASP A 118 -22.46 -19.55 21.57
C ASP A 118 -22.44 -18.10 22.10
N LEU A 119 -21.27 -17.47 22.10
CA LEU A 119 -21.13 -16.07 22.52
C LEU A 119 -21.88 -15.11 21.59
N ARG A 120 -21.90 -15.35 20.28
CA ARG A 120 -22.71 -14.56 19.33
C ARG A 120 -24.20 -14.67 19.66
N GLU A 121 -24.72 -15.88 19.88
CA GLU A 121 -26.12 -16.12 20.21
C GLU A 121 -26.52 -15.46 21.55
N ARG A 122 -25.67 -15.57 22.57
CA ARG A 122 -25.89 -14.93 23.88
C ARG A 122 -25.89 -13.40 23.78
N ILE A 123 -25.03 -12.82 22.94
CA ILE A 123 -25.06 -11.37 22.67
C ILE A 123 -26.39 -10.98 22.01
N ASP A 124 -26.82 -11.71 20.98
CA ASP A 124 -28.03 -11.36 20.23
C ASP A 124 -29.30 -11.49 21.08
N THR A 125 -29.35 -12.49 21.95
CA THR A 125 -30.50 -12.78 22.83
C THR A 125 -30.54 -11.95 24.11
N ALA A 126 -29.46 -11.25 24.48
CA ALA A 126 -29.42 -10.43 25.68
C ALA A 126 -30.53 -9.37 25.67
N SER A 127 -31.30 -9.28 26.77
CA SER A 127 -32.47 -8.40 26.91
C SER A 127 -32.41 -7.50 28.15
N SER A 128 -31.29 -7.49 28.86
CA SER A 128 -30.97 -6.45 29.84
C SER A 128 -29.52 -5.94 29.77
N VAL A 129 -29.33 -4.73 30.29
CA VAL A 129 -28.02 -4.08 30.47
C VAL A 129 -27.06 -4.95 31.31
N ASP A 130 -27.58 -5.62 32.34
CA ASP A 130 -26.79 -6.47 33.23
C ASP A 130 -26.33 -7.76 32.53
N GLN A 131 -27.17 -8.34 31.67
CA GLN A 131 -26.78 -9.48 30.84
C GLN A 131 -25.67 -9.09 29.85
N ALA A 132 -25.80 -7.94 29.19
CA ALA A 132 -24.77 -7.45 28.27
C ALA A 132 -23.42 -7.19 28.97
N LYS A 133 -23.43 -6.70 30.22
CA LYS A 133 -22.20 -6.56 31.03
C LYS A 133 -21.58 -7.91 31.39
N ALA A 134 -22.41 -8.88 31.80
CA ALA A 134 -21.93 -10.23 32.16
C ALA A 134 -21.29 -10.93 30.94
N ILE A 135 -21.92 -10.84 29.77
CA ILE A 135 -21.40 -11.40 28.52
C ILE A 135 -20.06 -10.75 28.14
N ARG A 136 -19.93 -9.42 28.32
CA ARG A 136 -18.66 -8.74 28.06
C ARG A 136 -17.53 -9.22 28.97
N ALA A 137 -17.82 -9.47 30.26
CA ALA A 137 -16.83 -10.00 31.19
C ALA A 137 -16.40 -11.42 30.81
N ASP A 138 -17.34 -12.25 30.37
CA ASP A 138 -17.09 -13.61 29.89
C ASP A 138 -16.16 -13.59 28.65
N ILE A 139 -16.44 -12.75 27.66
CA ILE A 139 -15.59 -12.57 26.47
C ILE A 139 -14.14 -12.14 26.86
N GLU A 140 -13.98 -11.28 27.85
CA GLU A 140 -12.66 -10.84 28.32
C GLU A 140 -11.88 -11.97 29.02
N SER A 141 -12.58 -12.84 29.76
CA SER A 141 -11.98 -14.02 30.39
C SER A 141 -11.48 -15.06 29.38
N GLN A 142 -12.13 -15.14 28.21
CA GLN A 142 -11.84 -16.11 27.16
C GLN A 142 -10.94 -15.56 26.05
N LYS A 143 -10.34 -14.38 26.24
CA LYS A 143 -9.50 -13.70 25.25
C LYS A 143 -8.34 -14.56 24.73
N ALA A 144 -7.71 -15.35 25.60
CA ALA A 144 -6.60 -16.22 25.22
C ALA A 144 -7.03 -17.38 24.31
N LEU A 145 -8.28 -17.86 24.48
CA LEU A 145 -8.84 -18.97 23.72
C LEU A 145 -9.41 -18.53 22.37
N LEU A 146 -10.12 -17.39 22.34
CA LEU A 146 -10.73 -16.83 21.13
C LEU A 146 -9.71 -16.29 20.12
N GLY A 147 -8.50 -15.92 20.59
CA GLY A 147 -7.54 -15.20 19.78
C GLY A 147 -7.95 -13.75 19.49
N THR A 148 -7.04 -12.97 18.91
CA THR A 148 -7.20 -11.51 18.79
C THR A 148 -8.36 -11.09 17.90
N ALA A 149 -8.61 -11.83 16.81
CA ALA A 149 -9.64 -11.49 15.83
C ALA A 149 -11.06 -11.70 16.38
N LEU A 150 -11.39 -12.91 16.84
CA LEU A 150 -12.73 -13.24 17.37
C LEU A 150 -13.04 -12.45 18.64
N PHE A 151 -12.05 -12.28 19.52
CA PHE A 151 -12.21 -11.46 20.72
C PHE A 151 -12.62 -10.01 20.38
N THR A 152 -11.99 -9.41 19.38
CA THR A 152 -12.29 -8.03 18.97
C THR A 152 -13.70 -7.92 18.36
N GLU A 153 -14.09 -8.89 17.54
CA GLU A 153 -15.45 -8.96 16.96
C GLU A 153 -16.51 -9.06 18.06
N LEU A 154 -16.40 -10.04 18.95
CA LEU A 154 -17.37 -10.33 20.00
C LEU A 154 -17.48 -9.18 21.01
N LYS A 155 -16.36 -8.58 21.39
CA LYS A 155 -16.33 -7.41 22.27
C LYS A 155 -17.08 -6.22 21.67
N ASN A 156 -16.88 -5.93 20.38
CA ASN A 156 -17.57 -4.84 19.70
C ASN A 156 -19.07 -5.11 19.59
N LYS A 157 -19.48 -6.35 19.29
CA LYS A 157 -20.89 -6.75 19.28
C LYS A 157 -21.55 -6.64 20.65
N ALA A 158 -20.90 -7.11 21.71
CA ALA A 158 -21.41 -7.01 23.08
C ALA A 158 -21.58 -5.54 23.53
N VAL A 159 -20.61 -4.68 23.20
CA VAL A 159 -20.71 -3.24 23.47
C VAL A 159 -21.86 -2.61 22.71
N LYS A 160 -22.06 -2.96 21.44
CA LYS A 160 -23.20 -2.47 20.66
C LYS A 160 -24.54 -2.91 21.28
N ARG A 161 -24.67 -4.18 21.68
CA ARG A 161 -25.88 -4.70 22.32
C ARG A 161 -26.19 -3.99 23.63
N TYR A 162 -25.18 -3.70 24.44
CA TYR A 162 -25.32 -2.95 25.69
C TYR A 162 -26.03 -1.60 25.53
N TYR A 163 -25.85 -0.92 24.38
CA TYR A 163 -26.52 0.35 24.09
C TYR A 163 -27.90 0.19 23.42
N GLN A 164 -28.27 -1.03 23.02
CA GLN A 164 -29.52 -1.32 22.31
C GLN A 164 -30.61 -1.92 23.21
N VAL A 165 -30.27 -2.22 24.46
CA VAL A 165 -31.09 -2.92 25.45
C VAL A 165 -31.09 -2.12 26.73
#